data_AF-A0A252DBF0-F1
#
_entry.id   AF-A0A252DBF0-F1
#
_cell.length_a   1.000
_cell.length_b   1.000
_cell.length_c   1.000
_cell.angle_alpha   90.00
_cell.angle_beta   90.00
_cell.angle_gamma   90.00
#
_symmetry.space_group_name_H-M   'P 1'
#
loop_
_entity.id
_entity.type
_entity.pdbx_description
1 polymer ?
#
loop_
_entity_poly.entity_id
_entity_poly.type
_entity_poly.pdbx_seq_one_letter_code
_entity_poly.pdbx_strand_id
1 'polypeptide(L)'
;MLIQPQIQIPEKLPFLERLCWQREDRENLTFLEMLRIYERGWHYRGILGDLSQTEALFVKKLAQYYDSWLGAQMFEREFHQKILNVLNQLNANFLLECGAYFGGGTLVSLNNGEYRLSKDIDFLCSAGTGYRLLRQKIAENQYNAIFNTQNNFKLPREIKADQYGVRFAIVVAEIPIKFEIIMEGRIELGKPDYPSWSPVPCLNEIDSFAEKLLANSDRWNDSSVESRDLIDLAVQRLKSPIPREAIEKAETAYPVIEPLKKAISFFQNHPDYRDKCFTALRIIKPSKIIDGIDLMAVDLCLEKTARTFSESQAE
;
A
#
# COMPACT_ATOMS: atom_id res chain seq x y z
N MET A 1 -14.35 -30.00 4.39
CA MET A 1 -13.95 -29.65 5.78
C MET A 1 -13.44 -28.23 5.75
N LEU A 2 -14.18 -27.28 6.32
CA LEU A 2 -13.74 -25.89 6.44
C LEU A 2 -12.53 -25.87 7.37
N ILE A 3 -11.38 -25.43 6.86
CA ILE A 3 -10.17 -25.23 7.65
C ILE A 3 -10.54 -24.22 8.74
N GLN A 4 -10.56 -24.64 10.01
CA GLN A 4 -10.75 -23.71 11.11
C GLN A 4 -9.62 -22.68 11.05
N PRO A 5 -9.93 -21.38 11.00
CA PRO A 5 -8.90 -20.38 10.86
C PRO A 5 -8.11 -20.36 12.17
N GLN A 6 -6.78 -20.27 12.06
CA GLN A 6 -5.87 -20.22 13.21
C GLN A 6 -5.89 -18.81 13.84
N ILE A 7 -7.09 -18.33 14.20
CA ILE A 7 -7.30 -17.02 14.83
C ILE A 7 -7.16 -17.23 16.33
N GLN A 8 -6.08 -16.72 16.90
CA GLN A 8 -5.89 -16.69 18.35
C GLN A 8 -6.58 -15.45 18.93
N ILE A 9 -7.31 -15.64 20.03
CA ILE A 9 -7.90 -14.54 20.80
C ILE A 9 -6.78 -13.89 21.62
N PRO A 10 -6.53 -12.58 21.47
CA PRO A 10 -5.62 -11.83 22.32
C PRO A 10 -6.01 -11.90 23.80
N GLU A 11 -5.02 -11.85 24.70
CA GLU A 11 -5.27 -11.84 26.16
C GLU A 11 -6.12 -10.66 26.64
N LYS A 12 -6.08 -9.53 25.91
CA LYS A 12 -6.84 -8.32 26.23
C LYS A 12 -7.57 -7.81 25.00
N LEU A 13 -8.87 -7.54 25.18
CA LEU A 13 -9.74 -6.97 24.16
C LEU A 13 -10.43 -5.71 24.74
N PRO A 14 -9.65 -4.66 25.07
CA PRO A 14 -10.15 -3.53 25.84
C PRO A 14 -11.31 -2.79 25.16
N PHE A 15 -11.38 -2.77 23.83
CA PHE A 15 -12.51 -2.17 23.13
C PHE A 15 -13.74 -3.08 23.17
N LEU A 16 -13.59 -4.38 22.91
CA LEU A 16 -14.69 -5.36 23.02
C LEU A 16 -15.26 -5.43 24.43
N GLU A 17 -14.41 -5.40 25.46
CA GLU A 17 -14.80 -5.41 26.87
C GLU A 17 -15.73 -4.23 27.18
N ARG A 18 -15.41 -3.05 26.64
CA ARG A 18 -16.24 -1.83 26.78
C ARG A 18 -17.52 -1.90 25.95
N LEU A 19 -17.49 -2.46 24.76
CA LEU A 19 -18.69 -2.69 23.95
C LEU A 19 -19.66 -3.68 24.62
N CYS A 20 -19.12 -4.64 25.38
CA CYS A 20 -19.88 -5.66 26.09
C CYS A 20 -20.33 -5.24 27.50
N TRP A 21 -20.22 -3.95 27.90
CA TRP A 21 -20.33 -3.54 29.30
C TRP A 21 -21.64 -3.89 30.05
N GLN A 22 -22.73 -4.24 29.36
CA GLN A 22 -23.99 -4.73 29.95
C GLN A 22 -24.24 -6.24 29.75
N ARG A 23 -23.35 -6.95 29.07
CA ARG A 23 -23.54 -8.35 28.70
C ARG A 23 -23.02 -9.28 29.81
N GLU A 24 -23.77 -10.34 30.13
CA GLU A 24 -23.45 -11.30 31.21
C GLU A 24 -22.55 -12.48 30.74
N ASP A 25 -22.51 -12.80 29.44
CA ASP A 25 -21.86 -13.97 28.83
C ASP A 25 -20.55 -13.64 28.08
N ARG A 26 -19.74 -12.68 28.56
CA ARG A 26 -18.58 -12.14 27.84
C ARG A 26 -17.46 -13.16 27.56
N GLU A 27 -17.36 -14.19 28.40
CA GLU A 27 -16.26 -15.17 28.33
C GLU A 27 -16.49 -16.27 27.28
N ASN A 28 -17.72 -16.39 26.74
CA ASN A 28 -18.12 -17.48 25.83
C ASN A 28 -18.59 -16.97 24.46
N LEU A 29 -17.98 -15.91 23.93
CA LEU A 29 -18.33 -15.39 22.60
C LEU A 29 -17.66 -16.18 21.49
N THR A 30 -18.43 -16.58 20.48
CA THR A 30 -17.88 -17.09 19.22
C THR A 30 -17.21 -15.98 18.40
N PHE A 31 -16.33 -16.34 17.47
CA PHE A 31 -15.68 -15.38 16.56
C PHE A 31 -16.68 -14.54 15.76
N LEU A 32 -17.78 -15.14 15.28
CA LEU A 32 -18.82 -14.42 14.56
C LEU A 32 -19.56 -13.43 15.50
N GLU A 33 -19.84 -13.82 16.74
CA GLU A 33 -20.49 -12.92 17.71
C GLU A 33 -19.57 -11.77 18.10
N MET A 34 -18.29 -12.03 18.34
CA MET A 34 -17.30 -10.98 18.58
C MET A 34 -17.28 -9.98 17.41
N LEU A 35 -17.23 -10.49 16.18
CA LEU A 35 -17.30 -9.64 14.98
C LEU A 35 -18.59 -8.80 14.93
N ARG A 36 -19.76 -9.40 15.17
CA ARG A 36 -21.05 -8.69 15.16
C ARG A 36 -21.15 -7.63 16.26
N ILE A 37 -20.45 -7.80 17.37
CA ILE A 37 -20.34 -6.77 18.42
C ILE A 37 -19.46 -5.64 17.93
N TYR A 38 -18.28 -5.93 17.35
CA TYR A 38 -17.44 -4.91 16.74
C TYR A 38 -18.19 -4.13 15.66
N GLU A 39 -18.92 -4.80 14.77
CA GLU A 39 -19.67 -4.14 13.69
C GLU A 39 -20.70 -3.15 14.25
N ARG A 40 -21.49 -3.57 15.23
CA ARG A 40 -22.51 -2.69 15.84
C ARG A 40 -21.91 -1.57 16.67
N GLY A 41 -20.80 -1.82 17.35
CA GLY A 41 -20.16 -0.90 18.28
C GLY A 41 -19.08 -0.01 17.67
N TRP A 42 -18.76 -0.18 16.40
CA TRP A 42 -17.56 0.39 15.78
C TRP A 42 -17.51 1.92 15.81
N HIS A 43 -18.66 2.58 15.78
CA HIS A 43 -18.77 4.02 15.80
C HIS A 43 -18.48 4.64 17.19
N TYR A 44 -18.32 3.81 18.24
CA TYR A 44 -17.94 4.26 19.58
C TYR A 44 -16.42 4.26 19.81
N ARG A 45 -15.59 3.96 18.79
CA ARG A 45 -14.14 4.14 18.86
C ARG A 45 -13.79 5.60 19.20
N GLY A 46 -12.80 5.81 20.06
CA GLY A 46 -12.44 7.13 20.59
C GLY A 46 -13.43 7.74 21.60
N ILE A 47 -14.65 7.21 21.73
CA ILE A 47 -15.65 7.65 22.73
C ILE A 47 -15.64 6.71 23.93
N LEU A 48 -15.87 5.42 23.70
CA LEU A 48 -15.79 4.41 24.74
C LEU A 48 -14.35 3.96 24.94
N GLY A 49 -13.48 4.06 23.94
CA GLY A 49 -12.08 3.66 23.99
C GLY A 49 -11.52 3.35 22.61
N ASP A 50 -10.21 3.16 22.53
CA ASP A 50 -9.53 2.74 21.30
C ASP A 50 -9.08 1.28 21.38
N LEU A 51 -8.85 0.68 20.21
CA LEU A 51 -8.33 -0.68 20.10
C LEU A 51 -6.85 -0.70 20.48
N SER A 52 -6.46 -1.74 21.20
CA SER A 52 -5.03 -2.08 21.28
C SER A 52 -4.52 -2.59 19.92
N GLN A 53 -3.21 -2.55 19.69
CA GLN A 53 -2.61 -3.06 18.45
C GLN A 53 -2.95 -4.54 18.20
N THR A 54 -2.95 -5.36 19.26
CA THR A 54 -3.29 -6.78 19.20
C THR A 54 -4.77 -7.03 18.94
N GLU A 55 -5.64 -6.20 19.53
CA GLU A 55 -7.09 -6.26 19.30
C GLU A 55 -7.44 -5.84 17.86
N ALA A 56 -6.80 -4.79 17.33
CA ALA A 56 -6.99 -4.38 15.94
C ALA A 56 -6.62 -5.49 14.95
N LEU A 57 -5.51 -6.20 15.18
CA LEU A 57 -5.11 -7.37 14.38
C LEU A 57 -6.11 -8.53 14.50
N PHE A 58 -6.72 -8.70 15.66
CA PHE A 58 -7.76 -9.71 15.87
C PHE A 58 -9.06 -9.37 15.13
N VAL A 59 -9.60 -8.15 15.29
CA VAL A 59 -10.79 -7.69 14.56
C VAL A 59 -10.60 -7.83 13.06
N LYS A 60 -9.40 -7.52 12.58
CA LYS A 60 -9.03 -7.66 11.18
C LYS A 60 -9.07 -9.09 10.67
N LYS A 61 -8.49 -10.04 11.42
CA LYS A 61 -8.56 -11.47 11.08
C LYS A 61 -10.00 -11.97 11.05
N LEU A 62 -10.83 -11.53 12.01
CA LEU A 62 -12.26 -11.82 12.00
C LEU A 62 -12.94 -11.24 10.77
N ALA A 63 -12.68 -9.98 10.46
CA ALA A 63 -13.29 -9.28 9.35
C ALA A 63 -12.91 -9.89 8.00
N GLN A 64 -11.66 -10.33 7.83
CA GLN A 64 -11.20 -11.04 6.65
C GLN A 64 -11.83 -12.43 6.54
N TYR A 65 -11.91 -13.17 7.65
CA TYR A 65 -12.46 -14.53 7.64
C TYR A 65 -13.97 -14.56 7.34
N TYR A 66 -14.72 -13.57 7.82
CA TYR A 66 -16.17 -13.49 7.64
C TYR A 66 -16.62 -12.49 6.56
N ASP A 67 -15.70 -11.95 5.77
CA ASP A 67 -15.97 -10.96 4.72
C ASP A 67 -16.79 -9.75 5.23
N SER A 68 -16.35 -9.17 6.34
CA SER A 68 -17.00 -8.03 7.01
C SER A 68 -16.54 -6.68 6.46
N TRP A 69 -17.45 -5.72 6.46
CA TRP A 69 -17.17 -4.32 6.14
C TRP A 69 -16.15 -3.66 7.10
N LEU A 70 -15.93 -4.22 8.30
CA LEU A 70 -14.85 -3.77 9.18
C LEU A 70 -13.46 -3.95 8.58
N GLY A 71 -13.31 -4.89 7.63
CA GLY A 71 -12.11 -5.01 6.82
C GLY A 71 -11.90 -3.77 5.94
N ALA A 72 -12.99 -3.17 5.44
CA ALA A 72 -12.97 -1.99 4.58
C ALA A 72 -12.72 -0.67 5.33
N GLN A 73 -13.03 -0.58 6.63
CA GLN A 73 -12.81 0.63 7.46
C GLN A 73 -11.40 0.73 8.08
N MET A 74 -10.44 -0.08 7.63
CA MET A 74 -9.06 -0.02 8.12
C MET A 74 -8.31 1.25 7.68
N PHE A 75 -8.74 1.87 6.58
CA PHE A 75 -8.16 3.10 6.05
C PHE A 75 -9.08 4.29 6.31
N GLU A 76 -8.53 5.43 6.72
CA GLU A 76 -9.26 6.66 7.00
C GLU A 76 -9.69 7.37 5.71
N ARG A 77 -8.88 7.31 4.64
CA ARG A 77 -9.21 7.98 3.39
C ARG A 77 -10.20 7.15 2.60
N GLU A 78 -11.35 7.75 2.28
CA GLU A 78 -12.39 7.09 1.47
C GLU A 78 -11.88 6.56 0.11
N PHE A 79 -10.86 7.19 -0.47
CA PHE A 79 -10.28 6.72 -1.73
C PHE A 79 -9.51 5.41 -1.55
N HIS A 80 -8.75 5.28 -0.47
CA HIS A 80 -8.02 4.06 -0.15
C HIS A 80 -8.95 2.92 0.28
N GLN A 81 -10.08 3.22 0.93
CA GLN A 81 -11.15 2.24 1.16
C GLN A 81 -11.71 1.68 -0.16
N LYS A 82 -11.89 2.54 -1.18
CA LYS A 82 -12.31 2.11 -2.53
C LYS A 82 -11.26 1.22 -3.18
N ILE A 83 -9.98 1.55 -3.05
CA ILE A 83 -8.87 0.70 -3.52
C ILE A 83 -8.92 -0.67 -2.82
N LEU A 84 -9.05 -0.71 -1.50
CA LEU A 84 -9.12 -1.97 -0.76
C LEU A 84 -10.33 -2.82 -1.18
N ASN A 85 -11.49 -2.19 -1.43
CA ASN A 85 -12.65 -2.88 -1.98
C ASN A 85 -12.34 -3.55 -3.33
N VAL A 86 -11.61 -2.87 -4.22
CA VAL A 86 -11.17 -3.48 -5.49
C VAL A 86 -10.20 -4.64 -5.22
N LEU A 87 -9.21 -4.46 -4.35
CA LEU A 87 -8.20 -5.48 -4.04
C LEU A 87 -8.83 -6.77 -3.48
N ASN A 88 -9.88 -6.67 -2.64
CA ASN A 88 -10.57 -7.82 -2.05
C ASN A 88 -11.28 -8.70 -3.09
N GLN A 89 -11.52 -8.19 -4.29
CA GLN A 89 -12.25 -8.89 -5.34
C GLN A 89 -11.32 -9.52 -6.38
N LEU A 90 -10.00 -9.30 -6.26
CA LEU A 90 -8.99 -9.86 -7.14
C LEU A 90 -8.79 -11.36 -6.90
N ASN A 91 -8.45 -12.08 -7.95
CA ASN A 91 -8.02 -13.47 -7.90
C ASN A 91 -6.57 -13.55 -7.40
N ALA A 92 -6.39 -13.52 -6.08
CA ALA A 92 -5.07 -13.54 -5.43
C ALA A 92 -4.23 -14.77 -5.81
N ASN A 93 -4.85 -15.94 -5.97
CA ASN A 93 -4.15 -17.18 -6.36
C ASN A 93 -3.59 -17.07 -7.79
N PHE A 94 -4.38 -16.56 -8.72
CA PHE A 94 -3.93 -16.35 -10.09
C PHE A 94 -2.82 -15.28 -10.19
N LEU A 95 -2.95 -14.18 -9.44
CA LEU A 95 -1.91 -13.16 -9.37
C LEU A 95 -0.60 -13.73 -8.82
N LEU A 96 -0.68 -14.54 -7.76
CA LEU A 96 0.49 -15.24 -7.20
C LEU A 96 1.11 -16.22 -8.21
N GLU A 97 0.29 -17.01 -8.91
CA GLU A 97 0.75 -17.95 -9.95
C GLU A 97 1.49 -17.22 -11.08
N CYS A 98 1.02 -16.04 -11.47
CA CYS A 98 1.68 -15.20 -12.47
C CYS A 98 2.93 -14.48 -11.93
N GLY A 99 3.20 -14.53 -10.62
CA GLY A 99 4.23 -13.70 -9.98
C GLY A 99 3.93 -12.20 -10.07
N ALA A 100 2.64 -11.83 -10.07
CA ALA A 100 2.16 -10.45 -10.09
C ALA A 100 1.85 -9.96 -8.68
N TYR A 101 2.62 -8.98 -8.19
CA TYR A 101 2.56 -8.52 -6.80
C TYR A 101 2.12 -7.06 -6.72
N PHE A 102 1.20 -6.76 -5.80
CA PHE A 102 0.75 -5.40 -5.55
C PHE A 102 1.91 -4.55 -5.07
N GLY A 103 2.07 -3.35 -5.63
CA GLY A 103 3.23 -2.51 -5.40
C GLY A 103 2.96 -1.03 -5.68
N GLY A 104 4.00 -0.35 -6.13
CA GLY A 104 3.94 1.06 -6.47
C GLY A 104 3.70 1.96 -5.26
N GLY A 105 3.27 3.19 -5.54
CA GLY A 105 3.09 4.21 -4.51
C GLY A 105 1.94 3.94 -3.54
N THR A 106 0.93 3.20 -3.99
CA THR A 106 -0.24 2.89 -3.16
C THR A 106 0.10 1.86 -2.11
N LEU A 107 0.87 0.80 -2.42
CA LEU A 107 1.38 -0.11 -1.40
C LEU A 107 2.13 0.64 -0.30
N VAL A 108 3.06 1.54 -0.68
CA VAL A 108 3.84 2.32 0.28
C VAL A 108 2.94 3.20 1.13
N SER A 109 1.96 3.89 0.54
CA SER A 109 1.02 4.72 1.29
C SER A 109 0.21 3.90 2.31
N LEU A 110 -0.39 2.78 1.89
CA LEU A 110 -1.23 1.93 2.77
C LEU A 110 -0.41 1.28 3.90
N ASN A 111 0.84 0.93 3.65
CA ASN A 111 1.75 0.38 4.67
C ASN A 111 2.26 1.41 5.70
N ASN A 112 2.10 2.70 5.41
CA ASN A 112 2.71 3.79 6.19
C ASN A 112 1.67 4.83 6.63
N GLY A 113 0.48 4.37 7.03
CA GLY A 113 -0.53 5.21 7.67
C GLY A 113 -1.13 6.28 6.76
N GLU A 114 -1.23 6.00 5.45
CA GLU A 114 -1.87 6.88 4.46
C GLU A 114 -1.29 8.30 4.42
N TYR A 115 0.02 8.39 4.69
CA TYR A 115 0.77 9.63 4.83
C TYR A 115 0.59 10.57 3.62
N ARG A 116 0.28 10.02 2.44
CA ARG A 116 -0.14 10.73 1.22
C ARG A 116 -1.31 10.04 0.54
N LEU A 117 -2.07 10.77 -0.26
CA LEU A 117 -3.06 10.17 -1.16
C LEU A 117 -2.36 9.49 -2.34
N SER A 118 -2.66 8.21 -2.57
CA SER A 118 -2.26 7.48 -3.78
C SER A 118 -3.51 6.91 -4.45
N LYS A 119 -3.61 7.07 -5.78
CA LYS A 119 -4.88 6.85 -6.49
C LYS A 119 -4.89 5.65 -7.43
N ASP A 120 -3.72 5.12 -7.74
CA ASP A 120 -3.56 4.05 -8.73
C ASP A 120 -3.44 2.69 -8.03
N ILE A 121 -3.75 1.62 -8.75
CA ILE A 121 -3.50 0.24 -8.33
C ILE A 121 -2.46 -0.34 -9.28
N ASP A 122 -1.24 -0.50 -8.79
CA ASP A 122 -0.12 -1.01 -9.57
C ASP A 122 0.29 -2.39 -9.07
N PHE A 123 0.43 -3.33 -9.99
CA PHE A 123 1.08 -4.62 -9.77
C PHE A 123 2.34 -4.70 -10.61
N LEU A 124 3.36 -5.38 -10.11
CA LEU A 124 4.58 -5.70 -10.83
C LEU A 124 4.61 -7.20 -11.08
N CYS A 125 4.89 -7.60 -12.31
CA CYS A 125 4.97 -9.00 -12.71
C CYS A 125 6.30 -9.22 -13.42
N SER A 126 7.13 -10.13 -12.88
CA SER A 126 8.43 -10.45 -13.48
C SER A 126 8.28 -10.86 -14.94
N ALA A 127 9.21 -10.41 -15.78
CA ALA A 127 9.30 -10.84 -17.17
C ALA A 127 9.38 -12.37 -17.30
N GLY A 128 8.80 -12.93 -18.36
CA GLY A 128 8.97 -14.35 -18.70
C GLY A 128 7.67 -15.17 -18.69
N THR A 129 7.70 -16.34 -18.06
CA THR A 129 6.57 -17.30 -18.07
C THR A 129 5.34 -16.76 -17.36
N GLY A 130 5.50 -16.10 -16.21
CA GLY A 130 4.41 -15.51 -15.43
C GLY A 130 3.63 -14.47 -16.22
N TYR A 131 4.32 -13.47 -16.80
CA TYR A 131 3.67 -12.46 -17.63
C TYR A 131 3.04 -13.04 -18.92
N ARG A 132 3.63 -14.09 -19.51
CA ARG A 132 3.01 -14.79 -20.65
C ARG A 132 1.70 -15.48 -20.27
N LEU A 133 1.68 -16.18 -19.14
CA LEU A 133 0.48 -16.81 -18.58
C LEU A 133 -0.60 -15.76 -18.30
N LEU A 134 -0.22 -14.64 -17.68
CA LEU A 134 -1.11 -13.52 -17.40
C LEU A 134 -1.83 -13.04 -18.68
N ARG A 135 -1.07 -12.75 -19.74
CA ARG A 135 -1.66 -12.28 -21.01
C ARG A 135 -2.52 -13.33 -21.68
N GLN A 136 -2.11 -14.59 -21.67
CA GLN A 136 -2.91 -15.68 -22.24
C GLN A 136 -4.27 -15.77 -21.52
N LYS A 137 -4.28 -15.78 -20.19
CA LYS A 137 -5.51 -15.90 -19.41
C LYS A 137 -6.43 -14.70 -19.55
N ILE A 138 -5.86 -13.49 -19.66
CA ILE A 138 -6.62 -12.27 -19.96
C ILE A 138 -7.22 -12.33 -21.38
N ALA A 139 -6.49 -12.82 -22.38
CA ALA A 139 -7.03 -12.96 -23.73
C ALA A 139 -8.21 -13.96 -23.76
N GLU A 140 -8.12 -15.05 -22.99
CA GLU A 140 -9.16 -16.08 -22.86
C GLU A 140 -10.40 -15.60 -22.08
N ASN A 141 -10.20 -14.94 -20.92
CA ASN A 141 -11.26 -14.72 -19.94
C ASN A 141 -11.51 -13.24 -19.58
N GLN A 142 -10.78 -12.31 -20.20
CA GLN A 142 -10.86 -10.87 -19.93
C GLN A 142 -10.77 -10.59 -18.42
N TYR A 143 -11.69 -9.78 -17.89
CA TYR A 143 -11.74 -9.40 -16.48
C TYR A 143 -11.91 -10.59 -15.52
N ASN A 144 -12.54 -11.69 -15.95
CA ASN A 144 -12.73 -12.87 -15.11
C ASN A 144 -11.42 -13.63 -14.84
N ALA A 145 -10.34 -13.34 -15.59
CA ALA A 145 -9.01 -13.83 -15.22
C ALA A 145 -8.50 -13.16 -13.94
N ILE A 146 -8.73 -11.85 -13.80
CA ILE A 146 -8.14 -11.00 -12.76
C ILE A 146 -9.04 -10.91 -11.52
N PHE A 147 -10.36 -11.02 -11.69
CA PHE A 147 -11.34 -10.82 -10.63
C PHE A 147 -12.11 -12.11 -10.31
N ASN A 148 -12.22 -12.42 -9.01
CA ASN A 148 -13.14 -13.45 -8.51
C ASN A 148 -14.59 -12.97 -8.52
N THR A 149 -14.79 -11.68 -8.20
CA THR A 149 -16.09 -11.01 -8.19
C THR A 149 -15.94 -9.58 -8.73
N GLN A 150 -17.04 -8.97 -9.19
CA GLN A 150 -17.04 -7.63 -9.78
C GLN A 150 -18.21 -6.81 -9.22
N ASN A 151 -18.33 -6.83 -7.90
CA ASN A 151 -19.40 -6.20 -7.15
C ASN A 151 -19.08 -4.72 -6.88
N ASN A 152 -20.10 -3.87 -7.02
CA ASN A 152 -20.05 -2.45 -6.62
C ASN A 152 -18.99 -1.59 -7.34
N PHE A 153 -18.55 -1.99 -8.53
CA PHE A 153 -17.77 -1.16 -9.44
C PHE A 153 -18.09 -1.46 -10.91
N LYS A 154 -17.71 -0.56 -11.81
CA LYS A 154 -17.88 -0.70 -13.27
C LYS A 154 -16.52 -0.82 -13.96
N LEU A 155 -16.49 -1.54 -15.06
CA LEU A 155 -15.32 -1.72 -15.93
C LEU A 155 -15.65 -1.11 -17.30
N PRO A 156 -15.43 0.21 -17.49
CA PRO A 156 -16.04 0.98 -18.57
C PRO A 156 -15.44 0.71 -19.96
N ARG A 157 -14.34 -0.02 -20.07
CA ARG A 157 -13.59 -0.28 -21.31
C ARG A 157 -13.04 -1.70 -21.28
N GLU A 158 -12.54 -2.19 -22.40
CA GLU A 158 -11.79 -3.45 -22.45
C GLU A 158 -10.39 -3.31 -21.86
N ILE A 159 -9.80 -4.45 -21.47
CA ILE A 159 -8.42 -4.52 -20.98
C ILE A 159 -7.47 -4.23 -22.14
N LYS A 160 -6.49 -3.35 -21.93
CA LYS A 160 -5.36 -3.19 -22.84
C LYS A 160 -4.17 -3.99 -22.34
N ALA A 161 -3.85 -5.10 -22.99
CA ALA A 161 -2.70 -5.94 -22.65
C ALA A 161 -1.69 -5.95 -23.81
N ASP A 162 -0.44 -5.58 -23.52
CA ASP A 162 0.65 -5.52 -24.50
C ASP A 162 1.94 -6.18 -23.96
N GLN A 163 3.10 -5.89 -24.56
CA GLN A 163 4.39 -6.41 -24.09
C GLN A 163 4.93 -5.76 -22.81
N TYR A 164 4.43 -4.57 -22.45
CA TYR A 164 4.89 -3.77 -21.33
C TYR A 164 3.94 -3.82 -20.13
N GLY A 165 2.67 -4.15 -20.33
CA GLY A 165 1.75 -4.31 -19.22
C GLY A 165 0.29 -4.56 -19.63
N VAL A 166 -0.52 -4.73 -18.60
CA VAL A 166 -1.97 -4.83 -18.65
C VAL A 166 -2.54 -3.57 -18.00
N ARG A 167 -3.44 -2.86 -18.67
CA ARG A 167 -3.95 -1.56 -18.21
C ARG A 167 -5.45 -1.45 -18.45
N PHE A 168 -6.16 -1.00 -17.43
CA PHE A 168 -7.59 -0.68 -17.53
C PHE A 168 -8.01 0.31 -16.43
N ALA A 169 -9.22 0.84 -16.55
CA ALA A 169 -9.81 1.71 -15.55
C ALA A 169 -10.93 0.95 -14.82
N ILE A 170 -11.08 1.24 -13.53
CA ILE A 170 -12.16 0.74 -12.68
C ILE A 170 -12.93 1.95 -12.17
N VAL A 171 -14.25 1.94 -12.18
CA VAL A 171 -15.06 3.04 -11.67
C VAL A 171 -15.82 2.58 -10.43
N VAL A 172 -15.41 3.09 -9.26
CA VAL A 172 -16.03 2.78 -7.96
C VAL A 172 -16.79 4.01 -7.49
N ALA A 173 -18.11 3.91 -7.36
CA ALA A 173 -18.97 5.05 -6.99
C ALA A 173 -18.68 6.32 -7.83
N GLU A 174 -18.66 6.16 -9.16
CA GLU A 174 -18.36 7.22 -10.15
C GLU A 174 -16.94 7.81 -10.11
N ILE A 175 -16.05 7.25 -9.27
CA ILE A 175 -14.64 7.66 -9.21
C ILE A 175 -13.78 6.68 -10.02
N PRO A 176 -13.03 7.16 -11.04
CA PRO A 176 -12.11 6.32 -11.78
C PRO A 176 -10.84 6.02 -10.96
N ILE A 177 -10.42 4.76 -11.01
CA ILE A 177 -9.18 4.23 -10.44
C ILE A 177 -8.42 3.57 -11.59
N LYS A 178 -7.16 3.97 -11.76
CA LYS A 178 -6.28 3.35 -12.76
C LYS A 178 -5.77 2.02 -12.21
N PHE A 179 -5.82 0.97 -13.01
CA PHE A 179 -5.26 -0.33 -12.67
C PHE A 179 -4.21 -0.71 -13.70
N GLU A 180 -3.02 -1.08 -13.24
CA GLU A 180 -1.92 -1.54 -14.08
C GLU A 180 -1.27 -2.80 -13.51
N ILE A 181 -0.95 -3.76 -14.38
CA ILE A 181 0.04 -4.80 -14.11
C ILE A 181 1.21 -4.55 -15.06
N ILE A 182 2.32 -4.08 -14.51
CA ILE A 182 3.51 -3.71 -15.26
C ILE A 182 4.39 -4.95 -15.41
N MET A 183 4.86 -5.19 -16.63
CA MET A 183 5.90 -6.19 -16.88
C MET A 183 7.23 -5.61 -16.40
N GLU A 184 7.76 -6.16 -15.31
CA GLU A 184 9.04 -5.74 -14.75
C GLU A 184 10.17 -6.57 -15.35
N GLY A 185 11.01 -5.92 -16.15
CA GLY A 185 12.12 -6.53 -16.88
C GLY A 185 13.49 -6.05 -16.40
N ARG A 186 13.56 -5.10 -15.48
CA ARG A 186 14.80 -4.51 -14.96
C ARG A 186 15.37 -5.35 -13.81
N ILE A 187 14.50 -5.85 -12.94
CA ILE A 187 14.87 -6.65 -11.76
C ILE A 187 14.01 -7.91 -11.64
N GLU A 188 14.57 -8.97 -11.05
CA GLU A 188 13.81 -10.18 -10.71
C GLU A 188 13.12 -9.99 -9.36
N LEU A 189 11.79 -10.06 -9.30
CA LEU A 189 11.06 -9.92 -8.04
C LEU A 189 11.31 -11.11 -7.11
N GLY A 190 11.53 -10.82 -5.83
CA GLY A 190 11.69 -11.82 -4.77
C GLY A 190 10.35 -12.41 -4.31
N LYS A 191 10.38 -13.16 -3.20
CA LYS A 191 9.15 -13.71 -2.61
C LYS A 191 8.24 -12.56 -2.13
N PRO A 192 6.92 -12.64 -2.32
CA PRO A 192 6.01 -11.58 -1.92
C PRO A 192 5.80 -11.55 -0.41
N ASP A 193 5.48 -10.36 0.09
CA ASP A 193 5.02 -10.14 1.45
C ASP A 193 3.49 -10.17 1.53
N TYR A 194 3.00 -10.40 2.75
CA TYR A 194 1.57 -10.43 3.08
C TYR A 194 1.30 -9.47 4.24
N PRO A 195 1.31 -8.14 3.98
CA PRO A 195 0.87 -7.17 4.97
C PRO A 195 -0.50 -7.59 5.47
N SER A 196 -0.73 -7.50 6.77
CA SER A 196 -1.94 -8.08 7.35
C SER A 196 -3.23 -7.56 6.71
N TRP A 197 -3.23 -6.38 6.07
CA TRP A 197 -4.41 -5.76 5.43
C TRP A 197 -4.63 -6.20 4.00
N SER A 198 -3.61 -6.73 3.34
CA SER A 198 -3.67 -7.01 1.91
C SER A 198 -4.34 -8.36 1.65
N PRO A 199 -5.37 -8.41 0.78
CA PRO A 199 -5.96 -9.66 0.30
C PRO A 199 -5.13 -10.32 -0.84
N VAL A 200 -4.10 -9.65 -1.33
CA VAL A 200 -3.27 -10.05 -2.48
C VAL A 200 -1.78 -10.06 -2.12
N PRO A 201 -0.94 -10.86 -2.82
CA PRO A 201 0.50 -10.80 -2.62
C PRO A 201 1.04 -9.40 -2.93
N CYS A 202 1.95 -8.90 -2.10
CA CYS A 202 2.58 -7.58 -2.25
C CYS A 202 4.08 -7.71 -2.51
N LEU A 203 4.68 -6.67 -3.11
CA LEU A 203 6.14 -6.55 -3.12
C LEU A 203 6.67 -6.62 -1.69
N ASN A 204 7.77 -7.37 -1.51
CA ASN A 204 8.51 -7.33 -0.26
C ASN A 204 9.24 -5.99 -0.09
N GLU A 205 9.79 -5.76 1.10
CA GLU A 205 10.52 -4.53 1.42
C GLU A 205 11.67 -4.23 0.44
N ILE A 206 12.48 -5.24 0.09
CA ILE A 206 13.63 -5.09 -0.81
C ILE A 206 13.17 -4.62 -2.20
N ASP A 207 12.15 -5.27 -2.76
CA ASP A 207 11.62 -4.93 -4.08
C ASP A 207 10.87 -3.59 -4.08
N SER A 208 10.18 -3.27 -2.98
CA SER A 208 9.52 -1.97 -2.80
C SER A 208 10.55 -0.83 -2.82
N PHE A 209 11.69 -0.98 -2.15
CA PHE A 209 12.79 -0.02 -2.23
C PHE A 209 13.42 0.01 -3.62
N ALA A 210 13.74 -1.14 -4.21
CA ALA A 210 14.39 -1.24 -5.51
C ALA A 210 13.56 -0.58 -6.62
N GLU A 211 12.26 -0.88 -6.70
CA GLU A 211 11.35 -0.26 -7.66
C GLU A 211 11.26 1.26 -7.49
N LYS A 212 11.30 1.75 -6.24
CA LYS A 212 11.26 3.19 -5.97
C LYS A 212 12.57 3.89 -6.32
N LEU A 213 13.71 3.24 -6.11
CA LEU A 213 15.01 3.73 -6.57
C LEU A 213 15.05 3.84 -8.09
N LEU A 214 14.59 2.81 -8.81
CA LEU A 214 14.51 2.80 -10.27
C LEU A 214 13.57 3.89 -10.79
N ALA A 215 12.35 3.98 -10.24
CA ALA A 215 11.38 5.00 -10.62
C ALA A 215 11.90 6.42 -10.34
N ASN A 216 12.58 6.65 -9.20
CA ASN A 216 13.22 7.92 -8.90
C ASN A 216 14.33 8.23 -9.93
N SER A 217 15.18 7.26 -10.24
CA SER A 217 16.23 7.43 -11.25
C SER A 217 15.66 7.86 -12.62
N ASP A 218 14.54 7.26 -13.02
CA ASP A 218 13.91 7.53 -14.32
C ASP A 218 13.32 8.94 -14.43
N ARG A 219 12.79 9.49 -13.33
CA ARG A 219 11.92 10.68 -13.41
C ARG A 219 12.06 11.70 -12.28
N TRP A 220 13.14 11.68 -11.49
CA TRP A 220 13.31 12.62 -10.38
C TRP A 220 13.27 14.10 -10.81
N ASN A 221 13.70 14.42 -12.03
CA ASN A 221 13.70 15.79 -12.56
C ASN A 221 12.37 16.21 -13.18
N ASP A 222 11.40 15.30 -13.27
CA ASP A 222 10.07 15.59 -13.81
C ASP A 222 9.17 16.15 -12.71
N SER A 223 8.98 17.46 -12.72
CA SER A 223 8.13 18.13 -11.74
C SER A 223 6.66 17.67 -11.76
N SER A 224 6.19 17.01 -12.83
CA SER A 224 4.84 16.48 -12.97
C SER A 224 4.58 15.19 -12.18
N VAL A 225 5.62 14.58 -11.62
CA VAL A 225 5.48 13.40 -10.73
C VAL A 225 5.52 13.76 -9.24
N GLU A 226 5.60 15.07 -8.94
CA GLU A 226 5.56 15.64 -7.59
C GLU A 226 6.54 14.98 -6.60
N SER A 227 7.72 14.56 -7.08
CA SER A 227 8.74 13.86 -6.29
C SER A 227 8.22 12.65 -5.50
N ARG A 228 7.11 12.04 -5.94
CA ARG A 228 6.42 11.00 -5.16
C ARG A 228 7.29 9.78 -4.84
N ASP A 229 8.21 9.40 -5.73
CA ASP A 229 9.10 8.26 -5.49
C ASP A 229 10.20 8.58 -4.46
N LEU A 230 10.77 9.79 -4.49
CA LEU A 230 11.67 10.28 -3.45
C LEU A 230 10.97 10.35 -2.09
N ILE A 231 9.73 10.84 -2.07
CA ILE A 231 8.90 10.93 -0.87
C ILE A 231 8.56 9.52 -0.33
N ASP A 232 8.20 8.57 -1.20
CA ASP A 232 7.96 7.17 -0.84
C ASP A 232 9.22 6.52 -0.23
N LEU A 233 10.41 6.79 -0.79
CA LEU A 233 11.70 6.35 -0.22
C LEU A 233 11.94 6.96 1.17
N ALA A 234 11.72 8.28 1.31
CA ALA A 234 11.89 8.98 2.58
C ALA A 234 10.99 8.40 3.69
N VAL A 235 9.74 8.09 3.37
CA VAL A 235 8.81 7.51 4.36
C VAL A 235 9.19 6.08 4.73
N GLN A 236 9.60 5.25 3.77
CA GLN A 236 10.11 3.91 4.08
C GLN A 236 11.37 4.01 4.95
N ARG A 237 12.25 4.99 4.66
CA ARG A 237 13.49 5.23 5.41
C ARG A 237 13.29 5.54 6.90
N LEU A 238 12.13 6.09 7.27
CA LEU A 238 11.79 6.34 8.68
C LEU A 238 11.74 5.06 9.51
N LYS A 239 11.43 3.91 8.90
CA LYS A 239 11.34 2.61 9.58
C LYS A 239 12.67 1.87 9.60
N SER A 240 13.38 1.86 8.48
CA SER A 240 14.61 1.09 8.26
C SER A 240 15.53 1.83 7.28
N PRO A 241 16.87 1.75 7.41
CA PRO A 241 17.78 2.17 6.36
C PRO A 241 17.45 1.49 5.02
N ILE A 242 17.72 2.15 3.89
CA ILE A 242 17.54 1.53 2.57
C ILE A 242 18.41 0.25 2.54
N PRO A 243 17.81 -0.94 2.34
CA PRO A 243 18.58 -2.18 2.35
C PRO A 243 19.65 -2.15 1.26
N ARG A 244 20.88 -2.54 1.63
CA ARG A 244 21.99 -2.65 0.65
C ARG A 244 21.61 -3.56 -0.52
N GLU A 245 20.92 -4.65 -0.23
CA GLU A 245 20.41 -5.59 -1.24
C GLU A 245 19.46 -4.90 -2.23
N ALA A 246 18.59 -3.99 -1.78
CA ALA A 246 17.68 -3.25 -2.66
C ALA A 246 18.45 -2.30 -3.60
N ILE A 247 19.50 -1.65 -3.09
CA ILE A 247 20.38 -0.80 -3.88
C ILE A 247 21.12 -1.64 -4.92
N GLU A 248 21.80 -2.72 -4.51
CA GLU A 248 22.54 -3.61 -5.40
C GLU A 248 21.63 -4.18 -6.48
N LYS A 249 20.40 -4.57 -6.11
CA LYS A 249 19.37 -5.05 -7.02
C LYS A 249 18.97 -4.00 -8.06
N ALA A 250 18.67 -2.78 -7.65
CA ALA A 250 18.33 -1.70 -8.57
C ALA A 250 19.50 -1.30 -9.48
N GLU A 251 20.71 -1.24 -8.94
CA GLU A 251 21.94 -0.91 -9.68
C GLU A 251 22.28 -1.96 -10.77
N THR A 252 21.74 -3.19 -10.69
CA THR A 252 21.88 -4.17 -11.78
C THR A 252 21.26 -3.70 -13.10
N ALA A 253 20.22 -2.87 -13.03
CA ALA A 253 19.58 -2.31 -14.21
C ALA A 253 20.31 -1.07 -14.71
N TYR A 254 20.52 -0.09 -13.83
CA TYR A 254 21.26 1.15 -14.11
C TYR A 254 21.54 1.93 -12.81
N PRO A 255 22.45 2.91 -12.82
CA PRO A 255 22.77 3.70 -11.64
C PRO A 255 21.57 4.42 -11.03
N VAL A 256 21.33 4.23 -9.73
CA VAL A 256 20.22 4.81 -8.97
C VAL A 256 20.69 5.72 -7.82
N ILE A 257 21.89 5.52 -7.28
CA ILE A 257 22.40 6.32 -6.15
C ILE A 257 22.71 7.77 -6.55
N GLU A 258 23.35 8.00 -7.68
CA GLU A 258 23.65 9.36 -8.16
C GLU A 258 22.36 10.16 -8.50
N PRO A 259 21.36 9.58 -9.19
CA PRO A 259 20.04 10.20 -9.31
C PRO A 259 19.35 10.47 -7.98
N LEU A 260 19.47 9.57 -6.99
CA LEU A 260 18.90 9.78 -5.66
C LEU A 260 19.54 10.99 -4.95
N LYS A 261 20.87 11.12 -4.99
CA LYS A 261 21.56 12.31 -4.45
C LYS A 261 21.07 13.59 -5.11
N LYS A 262 20.95 13.61 -6.45
CA LYS A 262 20.43 14.76 -7.19
C LYS A 262 18.99 15.09 -6.81
N ALA A 263 18.14 14.08 -6.66
CA ALA A 263 16.76 14.24 -6.23
C ALA A 263 16.67 14.86 -4.83
N ILE A 264 17.46 14.35 -3.87
CA ILE A 264 17.54 14.89 -2.51
C ILE A 264 18.00 16.34 -2.53
N SER A 265 19.14 16.65 -3.16
CA SER A 265 19.66 18.01 -3.22
C SER A 265 18.70 18.97 -3.93
N PHE A 266 18.04 18.53 -5.00
CA PHE A 266 17.02 19.34 -5.67
C PHE A 266 15.86 19.63 -4.73
N PHE A 267 15.29 18.61 -4.09
CA PHE A 267 14.17 18.76 -3.17
C PHE A 267 14.51 19.68 -1.98
N GLN A 268 15.72 19.54 -1.40
CA GLN A 268 16.22 20.35 -0.28
C GLN A 268 16.37 21.83 -0.63
N ASN A 269 16.80 22.15 -1.85
CA ASN A 269 17.07 23.53 -2.28
C ASN A 269 15.84 24.26 -2.83
N HIS A 270 14.69 23.59 -2.96
CA HIS A 270 13.48 24.18 -3.57
C HIS A 270 12.26 24.09 -2.64
N PRO A 271 12.19 24.90 -1.56
CA PRO A 271 11.09 24.86 -0.59
C PRO A 271 9.70 25.06 -1.23
N ASP A 272 9.55 26.01 -2.16
CA ASP A 272 8.27 26.24 -2.85
C ASP A 272 7.80 25.02 -3.66
N TYR A 273 8.75 24.28 -4.23
CA TYR A 273 8.45 23.03 -4.94
C TYR A 273 8.04 21.92 -3.96
N ARG A 274 8.66 21.83 -2.78
CA ARG A 274 8.25 20.88 -1.74
C ARG A 274 6.82 21.13 -1.29
N ASP A 275 6.47 22.38 -1.00
CA ASP A 275 5.11 22.77 -0.61
C ASP A 275 4.07 22.42 -1.68
N LYS A 276 4.42 22.63 -2.96
CA LYS A 276 3.59 22.16 -4.09
C LYS A 276 3.40 20.64 -4.06
N CYS A 277 4.47 19.86 -3.86
CA CYS A 277 4.40 18.40 -3.78
C CYS A 277 3.52 17.95 -2.60
N PHE A 278 3.69 18.55 -1.42
CA PHE A 278 2.91 18.24 -0.23
C PHE A 278 1.42 18.50 -0.43
N THR A 279 1.08 19.61 -1.06
CA THR A 279 -0.30 19.97 -1.39
C THR A 279 -0.90 18.99 -2.40
N ALA A 280 -0.20 18.72 -3.50
CA ALA A 280 -0.67 17.86 -4.58
C ALA A 280 -0.90 16.41 -4.12
N LEU A 281 0.03 15.89 -3.32
CA LEU A 281 -0.03 14.53 -2.75
C LEU A 281 -0.88 14.45 -1.48
N ARG A 282 -1.41 15.57 -0.98
CA ARG A 282 -2.19 15.67 0.26
C ARG A 282 -1.46 15.04 1.46
N ILE A 283 -0.19 15.41 1.62
CA ILE A 283 0.67 14.92 2.69
C ILE A 283 0.09 15.31 4.04
N ILE A 284 0.01 14.37 4.99
CA ILE A 284 -0.54 14.61 6.32
C ILE A 284 0.45 15.38 7.20
N LYS A 285 1.71 14.93 7.26
CA LYS A 285 2.76 15.52 8.09
C LYS A 285 4.03 15.81 7.28
N PRO A 286 4.18 17.01 6.70
CA PRO A 286 5.38 17.39 5.95
C PRO A 286 6.68 17.19 6.73
N SER A 287 6.68 17.46 8.04
CA SER A 287 7.85 17.27 8.91
C SER A 287 8.39 15.83 8.88
N LYS A 288 7.51 14.82 8.82
CA LYS A 288 7.93 13.41 8.71
C LYS A 288 8.57 13.08 7.36
N ILE A 289 8.14 13.74 6.28
CA ILE A 289 8.78 13.58 4.98
C ILE A 289 10.20 14.14 5.04
N ILE A 290 10.36 15.34 5.60
CA ILE A 290 11.68 15.96 5.75
C ILE A 290 12.58 15.16 6.70
N ASP A 291 12.06 14.58 7.78
CA ASP A 291 12.81 13.66 8.65
C ASP A 291 13.39 12.49 7.83
N GLY A 292 12.58 11.88 6.95
CA GLY A 292 13.03 10.80 6.07
C GLY A 292 14.06 11.26 5.04
N ILE A 293 13.87 12.44 4.45
CA ILE A 293 14.83 13.05 3.51
C ILE A 293 16.17 13.31 4.20
N ASP A 294 16.15 13.88 5.42
CA ASP A 294 17.35 14.17 6.20
C ASP A 294 18.10 12.89 6.58
N LEU A 295 17.39 11.80 6.89
CA LEU A 295 18.01 10.49 7.12
C LEU A 295 18.70 9.96 5.86
N MET A 296 18.05 10.01 4.69
CA MET A 296 18.67 9.59 3.43
C MET A 296 19.84 10.49 3.04
N ALA A 297 19.75 11.80 3.30
CA ALA A 297 20.83 12.75 3.06
C ALA A 297 22.06 12.37 3.90
N VAL A 298 21.87 12.09 5.20
CA VAL A 298 22.95 11.64 6.10
C VAL A 298 23.58 10.34 5.61
N ASP A 299 22.76 9.35 5.22
CA ASP A 299 23.26 8.07 4.68
C ASP A 299 24.15 8.25 3.43
N LEU A 300 23.91 9.31 2.65
CA LEU A 300 24.61 9.63 1.41
C LEU A 300 25.64 10.77 1.55
N CYS A 301 25.95 11.17 2.79
CA CYS A 301 26.88 12.26 3.11
C CYS A 301 26.50 13.62 2.49
N LEU A 302 25.21 13.93 2.43
CA LEU A 302 24.66 15.23 2.04
C LEU A 302 24.27 16.06 3.26
N GLU A 303 24.16 17.38 3.08
CA GLU A 303 23.66 18.27 4.13
C GLU A 303 22.17 18.03 4.42
N LYS A 304 21.73 18.40 5.63
CA LYS A 304 20.32 18.33 6.00
C LYS A 304 19.52 19.46 5.37
N THR A 305 18.22 19.24 5.27
CA THR A 305 17.28 20.21 4.71
C THR A 305 17.18 21.46 5.58
N ALA A 306 17.34 22.63 4.98
CA ALA A 306 16.91 23.88 5.59
C ALA A 306 15.37 23.93 5.60
N ARG A 307 14.79 23.72 6.78
CA ARG A 307 13.34 23.55 6.95
C ARG A 307 12.59 24.87 6.92
N THR A 308 11.42 24.87 6.30
CA THR A 308 10.43 25.95 6.44
C THR A 308 9.70 25.83 7.79
N PHE A 309 8.89 26.84 8.13
CA PHE A 309 8.11 26.81 9.37
C PHE A 309 7.12 25.62 9.43
N SER A 310 6.44 25.31 8.32
CA SER A 310 5.51 24.16 8.23
C SER A 310 6.23 22.81 8.38
N GLU A 311 7.50 22.73 8.01
CA GLU A 311 8.34 21.53 8.12
C GLU A 311 9.01 21.36 9.49
N SER A 312 8.98 22.42 10.30
CA SER A 312 9.64 22.48 11.61
C SER A 312 8.71 22.18 12.78
N GLN A 313 7.40 22.05 12.54
CA GLN A 313 6.45 21.69 13.58
C GLN A 313 6.62 20.21 13.95
N ALA A 314 7.29 19.97 15.08
CA ALA A 314 7.19 18.74 15.84
C ALA A 314 5.93 18.84 16.69
N GLU A 315 4.97 17.94 16.46
CA GLU A 315 3.95 17.61 17.45
C GLU A 315 4.55 16.68 18.51
#